data_AF-A0A2P8VRK5-F1
#
_entry.id   AF-A0A2P8VRK5-F1
#
_cell.length_a   1.000
_cell.length_b   1.000
_cell.length_c   1.000
_cell.angle_alpha   90.00
_cell.angle_beta   90.00
_cell.angle_gamma   90.00
#
_symmetry.space_group_name_H-M   'P 1'
#
loop_
_entity.id
_entity.type
_entity.pdbx_description
1 polymer ?
#
loop_
_entity_poly.entity_id
_entity_poly.type
_entity_poly.pdbx_seq_one_letter_code
_entity_poly.pdbx_strand_id
1 'polypeptide(L)'
;IIDGIGAMQWKLLGLFPVMTGTGADITRSAVGRFHAELMLFPSAFCLGDVVWSSTEAPPLPASFIAQGEQAELDLTIDQTGQLKAAKLARWGNPDGAAHRYVDFGAIVEAEGTFCGYTIPTQLRVGWYFGTERFESEGEFFRATIDEAIYR
;
A
#
# COMPACT_ATOMS: atom_id res chain seq x y z
N ILE A 1 -11.75 -5.08 -4.24
CA ILE A 1 -12.98 -5.10 -3.43
C ILE A 1 -14.12 -4.85 -4.39
N ILE A 2 -15.17 -5.67 -4.37
CA ILE A 2 -16.36 -5.49 -5.21
C ILE A 2 -17.54 -5.56 -4.24
N ASP A 3 -18.42 -4.55 -4.27
CA ASP A 3 -19.57 -4.42 -3.37
C ASP A 3 -19.20 -4.56 -1.88
N GLY A 4 -18.04 -4.02 -1.49
CA GLY A 4 -17.53 -4.10 -0.12
C GLY A 4 -16.93 -5.45 0.28
N ILE A 5 -16.85 -6.42 -0.64
CA ILE A 5 -16.32 -7.75 -0.38
C ILE A 5 -14.90 -7.88 -0.94
N GLY A 6 -13.96 -8.26 -0.07
CA GLY A 6 -12.61 -8.64 -0.46
C GLY A 6 -12.51 -10.13 -0.74
N ALA A 7 -11.73 -10.47 -1.76
CA ALA A 7 -11.39 -11.84 -2.09
C ALA A 7 -9.90 -11.95 -2.39
N MET A 8 -9.31 -13.06 -1.99
CA MET A 8 -7.98 -13.48 -2.41
C MET A 8 -8.15 -14.57 -3.46
N GLN A 9 -7.56 -14.37 -4.64
CA GLN A 9 -7.51 -15.39 -5.69
C GLN A 9 -6.13 -15.35 -6.34
N TRP A 10 -5.24 -16.21 -5.87
CA TRP A 10 -3.92 -16.37 -6.47
C TRP A 10 -4.01 -17.49 -7.48
N LYS A 11 -3.61 -17.20 -8.72
CA LYS A 11 -3.64 -18.17 -9.80
C LYS A 11 -2.24 -18.45 -10.30
N LEU A 12 -1.87 -19.73 -10.38
CA LEU A 12 -0.67 -20.18 -11.07
C LEU A 12 -0.82 -19.87 -12.56
N LEU A 13 0.15 -19.13 -13.12
CA LEU A 13 0.14 -18.65 -14.51
C LEU A 13 -1.11 -17.84 -14.90
N GLY A 14 -1.84 -17.28 -13.92
CA GLY A 14 -3.12 -16.61 -14.16
C GLY A 14 -4.30 -17.55 -14.46
N LEU A 15 -4.07 -18.88 -14.51
CA LEU A 15 -5.05 -19.85 -14.99
C LEU A 15 -5.66 -20.70 -13.86
N PHE A 16 -4.83 -21.27 -12.99
CA PHE A 16 -5.27 -22.25 -11.99
C PHE A 16 -5.25 -21.66 -10.57
N PRO A 17 -6.38 -21.54 -9.86
CA PRO A 17 -6.40 -21.04 -8.49
C PRO A 17 -5.56 -21.93 -7.57
N VAL A 18 -4.55 -21.35 -6.92
CA VAL A 18 -3.68 -22.01 -5.93
C VAL A 18 -3.92 -21.50 -4.51
N MET A 19 -4.56 -20.34 -4.36
CA MET A 19 -5.00 -19.82 -3.07
C MET A 19 -6.30 -19.06 -3.27
N THR A 20 -7.32 -19.42 -2.51
CA THR A 20 -8.60 -18.71 -2.49
C THR A 20 -8.99 -18.38 -1.06
N GLY A 21 -9.46 -17.17 -0.81
CA GLY A 21 -9.94 -16.75 0.50
C GLY A 21 -11.04 -15.70 0.39
N THR A 22 -12.03 -15.80 1.26
CA THR A 22 -13.14 -14.85 1.42
C THR A 22 -13.51 -14.76 2.90
N GLY A 23 -14.18 -13.68 3.32
CA GLY A 23 -14.64 -13.50 4.70
C GLY A 23 -14.15 -12.20 5.31
N ALA A 24 -14.57 -11.91 6.54
CA ALA A 24 -14.34 -10.62 7.19
C ALA A 24 -12.85 -10.24 7.28
N ASP A 25 -11.98 -11.19 7.65
CA ASP A 25 -10.54 -10.95 7.74
C ASP A 25 -9.92 -10.62 6.38
N ILE A 26 -10.31 -11.35 5.33
CA ILE A 26 -9.83 -11.12 3.97
C ILE A 26 -10.35 -9.79 3.43
N THR A 27 -11.61 -9.44 3.70
CA THR A 27 -12.18 -8.14 3.35
C THR A 27 -11.41 -7.01 4.01
N ARG A 28 -11.20 -7.06 5.33
CA ARG A 28 -10.45 -6.03 6.05
C ARG A 28 -8.99 -5.92 5.57
N SER A 29 -8.33 -7.06 5.32
CA SER A 29 -6.96 -7.06 4.78
C SER A 29 -6.90 -6.46 3.36
N ALA A 30 -7.93 -6.69 2.54
CA ALA A 30 -8.06 -6.12 1.20
C ALA A 30 -8.32 -4.62 1.23
N VAL A 31 -9.09 -4.12 2.21
CA VAL A 31 -9.30 -2.67 2.42
C VAL A 31 -7.98 -2.00 2.78
N GLY A 32 -7.23 -2.54 3.74
CA GLY A 32 -5.90 -2.01 4.07
C GLY A 32 -4.90 -2.10 2.92
N ARG A 33 -5.00 -3.12 2.05
CA ARG A 33 -4.21 -3.18 0.81
C ARG A 33 -4.57 -2.04 -0.14
N PHE A 34 -5.86 -1.78 -0.35
CA PHE A 34 -6.31 -0.67 -1.18
C PHE A 34 -5.79 0.67 -0.66
N HIS A 35 -5.84 0.89 0.66
CA HIS A 35 -5.29 2.09 1.28
C HIS A 35 -3.77 2.24 1.02
N ALA A 36 -3.01 1.14 1.10
CA ALA A 36 -1.58 1.17 0.78
C ALA A 36 -1.31 1.46 -0.70
N GLU A 37 -2.12 0.89 -1.60
CA GLU A 37 -1.98 1.10 -3.06
C GLU A 37 -2.20 2.56 -3.48
N LEU A 38 -2.84 3.40 -2.66
CA LEU A 38 -2.96 4.84 -2.95
C LEU A 38 -1.62 5.56 -3.02
N MET A 39 -0.54 5.02 -2.45
CA MET A 39 0.82 5.53 -2.66
C MET A 39 1.23 5.54 -4.14
N LEU A 40 0.62 4.69 -4.97
CA LEU A 40 0.83 4.65 -6.43
C LEU A 40 0.09 5.77 -7.16
N PHE A 41 -0.75 6.53 -6.45
CA PHE A 41 -1.52 7.64 -7.00
C PHE A 41 -1.33 8.89 -6.13
N PRO A 42 -0.12 9.50 -6.09
CA PRO A 42 0.15 10.65 -5.21
C PRO A 42 -0.85 11.80 -5.37
N SER A 43 -1.40 12.00 -6.57
CA SER A 43 -2.44 12.99 -6.85
C SER A 43 -3.72 12.79 -6.04
N ALA A 44 -4.03 11.57 -5.58
CA ALA A 44 -5.18 11.29 -4.73
C ALA A 44 -5.07 12.00 -3.37
N PHE A 45 -3.85 12.23 -2.87
CA PHE A 45 -3.63 12.96 -1.61
C PHE A 45 -3.72 14.48 -1.74
N CYS A 46 -3.84 15.00 -2.97
CA CYS A 46 -4.07 16.41 -3.24
C CYS A 46 -5.56 16.76 -3.33
N LEU A 47 -6.46 15.77 -3.18
CA LEU A 47 -7.90 15.97 -3.17
C LEU A 47 -8.37 16.46 -1.79
N GLY A 48 -9.48 17.21 -1.75
CA GLY A 48 -9.96 17.92 -0.55
C GLY A 48 -10.39 17.05 0.64
N ASP A 49 -10.45 15.72 0.47
CA ASP A 49 -10.94 14.78 1.49
C ASP A 49 -9.80 14.16 2.33
N VAL A 50 -8.55 14.60 2.12
CA VAL A 50 -7.37 14.16 2.89
C VAL A 50 -7.04 15.18 3.97
N VAL A 51 -6.97 14.72 5.21
CA VAL A 51 -6.56 15.50 6.38
C VAL A 51 -5.12 15.16 6.72
N TRP A 52 -4.26 16.17 6.79
CA TRP A 52 -2.86 16.02 7.15
C TRP A 52 -2.65 16.43 8.60
N SER A 53 -2.15 15.51 9.43
CA SER A 53 -1.92 15.77 10.87
C SER A 53 -0.65 16.58 11.12
N SER A 54 0.33 16.47 10.23
CA SER A 54 1.57 17.26 10.22
C SER A 54 2.12 17.30 8.81
N THR A 55 2.67 18.45 8.42
CA THR A 55 3.35 18.65 7.13
C THR A 55 4.76 19.23 7.30
N GLU A 56 5.28 19.29 8.52
CA GLU A 56 6.55 19.97 8.82
C GLU A 56 7.78 19.10 8.54
N ALA A 57 7.67 17.80 8.82
CA ALA A 57 8.75 16.84 8.61
C ALA A 57 8.18 15.43 8.40
N PRO A 58 8.83 14.58 7.57
CA PRO A 58 8.46 13.18 7.43
C PRO A 58 8.56 12.36 8.73
N PRO A 59 7.70 11.35 8.92
CA PRO A 59 6.58 10.99 8.04
C PRO A 59 5.47 12.04 8.09
N LEU A 60 4.80 12.23 6.95
CA LEU A 60 3.64 13.09 6.75
C LEU A 60 2.38 12.24 6.90
N PRO A 61 1.67 12.29 8.05
CA PRO A 61 0.54 11.41 8.28
C PRO A 61 -0.69 11.94 7.54
N ALA A 62 -1.19 11.15 6.60
CA ALA A 62 -2.37 11.42 5.81
C ALA A 62 -3.55 10.57 6.30
N SER A 63 -4.67 11.22 6.59
CA SER A 63 -5.90 10.60 7.08
C SER A 63 -7.02 10.82 6.07
N PHE A 64 -7.71 9.76 5.67
CA PHE A 64 -8.77 9.82 4.65
C PHE A 64 -9.75 8.64 4.80
N ILE A 65 -10.92 8.76 4.17
CA ILE A 65 -11.90 7.67 4.11
C ILE A 65 -11.87 7.03 2.73
N ALA A 66 -11.70 5.72 2.69
CA ALA A 66 -11.71 4.94 1.45
C ALA A 66 -12.29 3.56 1.70
N GLN A 67 -13.12 3.06 0.76
CA GLN A 67 -13.84 1.79 0.92
C GLN A 67 -14.71 1.74 2.21
N GLY A 68 -15.21 2.89 2.66
CA GLY A 68 -16.04 3.01 3.86
C GLY A 68 -15.27 2.88 5.18
N GLU A 69 -13.93 2.78 5.15
CA GLU A 69 -13.09 2.70 6.34
C GLU A 69 -12.14 3.89 6.42
N GLN A 70 -11.84 4.31 7.65
CA GLN A 70 -10.82 5.30 7.96
C GLN A 70 -9.43 4.69 7.70
N ALA A 71 -8.60 5.42 6.97
CA ALA A 71 -7.21 5.08 6.72
C ALA A 71 -6.29 6.11 7.38
N GLU A 72 -5.12 5.64 7.81
CA GLU A 72 -3.97 6.46 8.18
C GLU A 72 -2.77 5.93 7.40
N LEU A 73 -2.16 6.80 6.59
CA LEU A 73 -1.01 6.49 5.77
C LEU A 73 0.11 7.48 6.05
N ASP A 74 1.22 6.97 6.55
CA ASP A 74 2.44 7.74 6.76
C ASP A 74 3.23 7.79 5.46
N LEU A 75 3.46 9.00 4.93
CA LEU A 75 4.25 9.21 3.72
C LEU A 75 5.59 9.86 4.06
N THR A 76 6.69 9.26 3.60
CA THR A 76 8.02 9.84 3.70
C THR A 76 8.47 10.34 2.34
N ILE A 77 8.75 11.64 2.25
CA ILE A 77 9.30 12.29 1.05
C ILE A 77 10.72 12.79 1.32
N ASP A 78 11.51 12.97 0.27
CA ASP A 78 12.80 13.67 0.37
C ASP A 78 12.66 15.19 0.17
N GLN A 79 13.79 15.91 0.19
CA GLN A 79 13.83 17.38 0.06
C GLN A 79 13.32 17.90 -1.30
N THR A 80 13.23 17.03 -2.31
CA THR A 80 12.71 17.35 -3.64
C THR A 80 11.22 17.03 -3.77
N GLY A 81 10.62 16.44 -2.75
CA GLY A 81 9.22 16.01 -2.74
C GLY A 81 8.98 14.60 -3.29
N GLN A 82 10.02 13.89 -3.69
CA GLN A 82 9.91 12.50 -4.17
C GLN A 82 9.50 11.58 -3.02
N LEU A 83 8.55 10.67 -3.29
CA LEU A 83 8.14 9.65 -2.33
C LEU A 83 9.28 8.64 -2.12
N LYS A 84 9.64 8.39 -0.87
CA LYS A 84 10.69 7.43 -0.47
C LYS A 84 10.11 6.23 0.28
N ALA A 85 9.04 6.44 1.05
CA ALA A 85 8.36 5.34 1.72
C ALA A 85 6.88 5.67 1.99
N ALA A 86 6.09 4.62 2.12
CA ALA A 86 4.73 4.69 2.63
C ALA A 86 4.53 3.58 3.67
N LYS A 87 3.83 3.87 4.77
CA LYS A 87 3.59 2.93 5.86
C LYS A 87 2.17 3.07 6.39
N LEU A 88 1.52 1.94 6.68
CA LEU A 88 0.27 1.88 7.43
C LEU A 88 0.20 0.61 8.28
N ALA A 89 -0.71 0.60 9.26
CA ALA A 89 -1.06 -0.61 9.99
C ALA A 89 -2.07 -1.44 9.18
N ARG A 90 -1.66 -2.60 8.66
CA ARG A 90 -2.51 -3.45 7.82
C ARG A 90 -2.99 -4.68 8.57
N TRP A 91 -4.28 -5.00 8.45
CA TRP A 91 -4.85 -6.23 8.98
C TRP A 91 -4.32 -7.45 8.20
N GLY A 92 -3.74 -8.42 8.89
CA GLY A 92 -3.18 -9.61 8.30
C GLY A 92 -2.59 -10.57 9.32
N ASN A 93 -2.07 -11.69 8.82
CA ASN A 93 -1.38 -12.71 9.61
C ASN A 93 -0.09 -13.19 8.88
N PRO A 94 0.89 -12.30 8.66
CA PRO A 94 2.09 -12.63 7.89
C PRO A 94 2.91 -13.81 8.44
N ASP A 95 2.76 -14.14 9.72
CA ASP A 95 3.38 -15.28 10.40
C ASP A 95 2.47 -16.51 10.54
N GLY A 96 1.29 -16.50 9.90
CA GLY A 96 0.31 -17.57 10.01
C GLY A 96 -0.42 -17.65 11.36
N ALA A 97 -0.18 -16.72 12.28
CA ALA A 97 -0.90 -16.64 13.55
C ALA A 97 -2.32 -16.03 13.37
N ALA A 98 -2.95 -15.63 14.47
CA ALA A 98 -4.20 -14.88 14.41
C ALA A 98 -4.01 -13.54 13.67
N HIS A 99 -5.05 -13.12 12.95
CA HIS A 99 -5.07 -11.82 12.27
C HIS A 99 -4.95 -10.68 13.28
N ARG A 100 -4.16 -9.68 12.91
CA ARG A 100 -3.93 -8.47 13.68
C ARG A 100 -3.46 -7.35 12.78
N TYR A 101 -3.40 -6.14 13.31
CA TYR A 101 -2.70 -5.06 12.63
C TYR A 101 -1.18 -5.25 12.74
N VAL A 102 -0.51 -5.20 11.61
CA VAL A 102 0.95 -5.28 11.48
C VAL A 102 1.39 -4.17 10.54
N ASP A 103 2.52 -3.54 10.87
CA ASP A 103 3.11 -2.53 10.00
C ASP A 103 3.39 -3.10 8.62
N PHE A 104 2.82 -2.48 7.60
CA PHE A 104 2.98 -2.81 6.21
C PHE A 104 3.35 -1.55 5.45
N GLY A 105 4.23 -1.67 4.47
CA GLY A 105 4.69 -0.49 3.76
C GLY A 105 5.51 -0.81 2.53
N ALA A 106 5.99 0.26 1.91
CA ALA A 106 6.82 0.19 0.73
C ALA A 106 8.03 1.13 0.86
N ILE A 107 9.16 0.67 0.35
CA ILE A 107 10.30 1.51 0.00
C ILE A 107 10.17 1.84 -1.49
N VAL A 108 10.25 3.12 -1.82
CA VAL A 108 10.22 3.64 -3.19
C VAL A 108 11.66 3.96 -3.61
N GLU A 109 12.18 3.15 -4.53
CA GLU A 109 13.56 3.25 -5.02
C GLU A 109 13.66 4.20 -6.23
N ALA A 110 12.61 4.27 -7.03
CA ALA A 110 12.51 5.14 -8.18
C ALA A 110 11.07 5.60 -8.44
N GLU A 111 10.93 6.73 -9.13
CA GLU A 111 9.69 7.25 -9.69
C GLU A 111 9.84 7.43 -11.20
N GLY A 112 8.70 7.49 -11.91
CA GLY A 112 8.64 7.80 -13.33
C GLY A 112 7.40 8.61 -13.67
N THR A 113 7.49 9.41 -14.73
CA THR A 113 6.39 10.25 -15.20
C THR A 113 5.74 9.64 -16.44
N PHE A 114 4.44 9.39 -16.36
CA PHE A 114 3.63 8.84 -17.45
C PHE A 114 2.39 9.71 -17.64
N CYS A 115 2.14 10.15 -18.86
CA CYS A 115 0.98 11.00 -19.19
C CYS A 115 0.81 12.23 -18.26
N GLY A 116 1.91 12.80 -17.75
CA GLY A 116 1.89 13.95 -16.83
C GLY A 116 1.78 13.61 -15.35
N TYR A 117 1.69 12.33 -14.97
CA TYR A 117 1.65 11.87 -13.58
C TYR A 117 2.96 11.21 -13.18
N THR A 118 3.56 11.68 -12.09
CA THR A 118 4.72 11.02 -11.46
C THR A 118 4.25 10.02 -10.43
N ILE A 119 4.69 8.78 -10.56
CA ILE A 119 4.34 7.67 -9.67
C ILE A 119 5.60 6.87 -9.30
N PRO A 120 5.57 6.11 -8.19
CA PRO A 120 6.58 5.09 -7.91
C PRO A 120 6.71 4.08 -9.05
N THR A 121 7.94 3.73 -9.43
CA THR A 121 8.22 2.75 -10.49
C THR A 121 9.10 1.61 -10.05
N GLN A 122 9.83 1.75 -8.95
CA GLN A 122 10.61 0.65 -8.36
C GLN A 122 10.33 0.58 -6.87
N LEU A 123 9.83 -0.57 -6.43
CA LEU A 123 9.20 -0.75 -5.13
C LEU A 123 9.65 -2.04 -4.46
N ARG A 124 9.90 -1.96 -3.16
CA ARG A 124 9.98 -3.11 -2.25
C ARG A 124 8.86 -3.00 -1.24
N VAL A 125 7.96 -3.97 -1.18
CA VAL A 125 6.73 -3.87 -0.40
C VAL A 125 6.65 -5.06 0.56
N GLY A 126 6.24 -4.83 1.81
CA GLY A 126 6.28 -5.90 2.80
C GLY A 126 5.69 -5.57 4.17
N TRP A 127 5.69 -6.60 5.02
CA TRP A 127 5.26 -6.60 6.41
C TRP A 127 6.42 -6.27 7.36
N TYR A 128 6.09 -6.00 8.61
CA TYR A 128 7.04 -5.60 9.66
C TYR A 128 7.85 -4.36 9.29
N PHE A 129 7.23 -3.46 8.53
CA PHE A 129 7.88 -2.30 7.92
C PHE A 129 8.49 -1.38 8.98
N GLY A 130 9.73 -0.95 8.75
CA GLY A 130 10.50 -0.12 9.70
C GLY A 130 11.21 -0.90 10.82
N THR A 131 11.24 -2.24 10.74
CA THR A 131 12.01 -3.10 11.65
C THR A 131 13.01 -3.96 10.88
N GLU A 132 13.99 -4.57 11.58
CA GLU A 132 14.94 -5.51 10.97
C GLU A 132 14.25 -6.70 10.28
N ARG A 133 13.05 -7.08 10.74
CA ARG A 133 12.26 -8.16 10.16
C ARG A 133 11.82 -7.88 8.74
N PHE A 134 11.69 -6.61 8.34
CA PHE A 134 11.35 -6.25 6.96
C PHE A 134 12.34 -6.85 5.97
N GLU A 135 13.64 -6.71 6.24
CA GLU A 135 14.72 -7.17 5.37
C GLU A 135 14.88 -8.70 5.40
N SER A 136 14.69 -9.34 6.56
CA SER A 136 14.95 -10.78 6.70
C SER A 136 13.80 -11.67 6.24
N GLU A 137 12.55 -11.25 6.45
CA GLU A 137 11.37 -12.09 6.20
C GLU A 137 10.10 -11.31 5.81
N GLY A 138 10.11 -9.99 5.97
CA GLY A 138 8.94 -9.15 5.78
C GLY A 138 8.71 -8.72 4.35
N GLU A 139 9.75 -8.69 3.50
CA GLU A 139 9.61 -8.37 2.08
C GLU A 139 8.65 -9.35 1.41
N PHE A 140 7.53 -8.81 0.93
CA PHE A 140 6.43 -9.58 0.37
C PHE A 140 6.55 -9.68 -1.15
N PHE A 141 6.90 -8.57 -1.81
CA PHE A 141 7.23 -8.56 -3.23
C PHE A 141 8.08 -7.34 -3.59
N ARG A 142 8.72 -7.44 -4.76
CA ARG A 142 9.30 -6.31 -5.48
C ARG A 142 8.51 -6.07 -6.76
N ALA A 143 8.40 -4.81 -7.14
CA ALA A 143 7.73 -4.44 -8.38
C ALA A 143 8.55 -3.42 -9.15
N THR A 144 8.54 -3.58 -10.47
CA THR A 144 8.95 -2.56 -11.43
C THR A 144 7.73 -2.23 -12.28
N ILE A 145 7.44 -0.95 -12.45
CA ILE A 145 6.38 -0.45 -13.32
C ILE A 145 7.04 0.11 -14.57
N ASP A 146 6.92 -0.63 -15.68
CA ASP A 146 7.51 -0.25 -16.97
C ASP A 146 6.62 0.74 -17.75
N GLU A 147 5.30 0.64 -17.57
CA GLU A 147 4.31 1.46 -18.27
C GLU A 147 3.08 1.72 -17.38
N ALA A 148 2.56 2.94 -17.44
CA ALA A 148 1.28 3.32 -16.84
C ALA A 148 0.46 4.15 -17.84
N ILE A 149 -0.81 3.76 -18.04
CA ILE A 149 -1.74 4.45 -18.93
C ILE A 149 -2.93 4.92 -18.10
N TYR A 150 -3.21 6.22 -18.16
CA TYR A 150 -4.38 6.83 -17.54
C TYR A 150 -5.49 6.96 -18.57
N ARG A 151 -6.72 6.58 -18.21
CA ARG A 151 -7.90 6.64 -19.07
C ARG A 151 -9.02 7.42 -18.41
#